data_AF-A0ABD6X524-F1
#
_entry.id   AF-A0ABD6X524-F1
#
_cell.length_a   1.000
_cell.length_b   1.000
_cell.length_c   1.000
_cell.angle_alpha   90.00
_cell.angle_beta   90.00
_cell.angle_gamma   90.00
#
_symmetry.space_group_name_H-M   'P 1'
#
loop_
_entity.id
_entity.type
_entity.pdbx_description
1 polymer ?
#
loop_
_entity_poly.entity_id
_entity_poly.type
_entity_poly.pdbx_seq_one_letter_code
_entity_poly.pdbx_strand_id
1 'polypeptide(L)'
;MNNTQINAVTFSNLTDTELQLINESPLAAHLKLLIAHRINGRQGGRVYGFGINDCKGESYTAAYKRWASMLNRCYCLRNLLKYPQYVFKAVCPQWLTYSNFKAHYLSTSSKLAQGGIDIADLELDSDALADGQHDFNYSPETSVYMPQVINTQLASLTVRSANGLPAGVSRKRGKYRAQINQYNWEDSTSKMVHLGTFNTPEEAHAAYSVAMVNKLYELRKQFTADSMYYKCLVAQGKRQAYFDMFPCNHLELKAVYDSQVFMENFYQSLAA
;
A
#
# COMPACT_ATOMS: atom_id res chain seq x y z
N MET A 1 -30.55 -13.54 4.79
CA MET A 1 -30.07 -12.76 3.64
C MET A 1 -30.21 -11.29 4.01
N ASN A 2 -29.17 -10.65 4.52
CA ASN A 2 -29.23 -9.22 4.86
C ASN A 2 -28.45 -8.45 3.81
N ASN A 3 -29.19 -7.76 2.95
CA ASN A 3 -28.70 -6.70 2.08
C ASN A 3 -28.06 -5.63 2.97
N THR A 4 -26.73 -5.59 2.99
CA THR A 4 -26.02 -4.39 3.42
C THR A 4 -26.28 -3.35 2.33
N GLN A 5 -27.27 -2.47 2.56
CA GLN A 5 -27.39 -1.24 1.79
C GLN A 5 -26.06 -0.50 1.93
N ILE A 6 -25.29 -0.47 0.86
CA ILE A 6 -24.23 0.52 0.68
C ILE A 6 -24.97 1.85 0.65
N ASN A 7 -24.91 2.62 1.73
CA ASN A 7 -25.37 3.99 1.72
C ASN A 7 -24.54 4.70 0.65
N ALA A 8 -25.13 4.88 -0.54
CA ALA A 8 -24.61 5.82 -1.51
C ALA A 8 -24.59 7.17 -0.79
N VAL A 9 -23.39 7.72 -0.56
CA VAL A 9 -23.25 9.11 -0.16
C VAL A 9 -23.84 9.91 -1.30
N THR A 10 -25.08 10.36 -1.13
CA THR A 10 -25.69 11.27 -2.09
C THR A 10 -24.95 12.59 -1.95
N PHE A 11 -24.37 13.09 -3.05
CA PHE A 11 -23.71 14.39 -3.15
C PHE A 11 -24.64 15.60 -2.87
N SER A 12 -25.82 15.36 -2.29
CA SER A 12 -26.92 16.30 -2.11
C SER A 12 -26.65 17.38 -1.05
N ASN A 13 -25.53 17.31 -0.33
CA ASN A 13 -25.18 18.25 0.75
C ASN A 13 -23.86 19.02 0.50
N LEU A 14 -23.32 18.98 -0.71
CA LEU A 14 -22.13 19.76 -1.06
C LEU A 14 -22.54 21.15 -1.56
N THR A 15 -21.83 22.17 -1.08
CA THR A 15 -21.91 23.53 -1.62
C THR A 15 -21.39 23.57 -3.07
N ASP A 16 -21.84 24.56 -3.85
CA ASP A 16 -21.37 24.74 -5.23
C ASP A 16 -19.84 24.87 -5.32
N THR A 17 -19.21 25.49 -4.31
CA THR A 17 -17.76 25.59 -4.17
C THR A 17 -17.09 24.23 -3.94
N GLU A 18 -17.65 23.38 -3.08
CA GLU A 18 -17.13 22.02 -2.85
C GLU A 18 -17.29 21.14 -4.10
N LEU A 19 -18.40 21.28 -4.82
CA LEU A 19 -18.61 20.61 -6.11
C LEU A 19 -17.61 21.08 -7.16
N GLN A 20 -17.30 22.38 -7.21
CA GLN A 20 -16.30 22.92 -8.12
C GLN A 20 -14.89 22.42 -7.79
N LEU A 21 -14.50 22.45 -6.51
CA LEU A 21 -13.22 21.91 -6.04
C LEU A 21 -13.08 20.40 -6.33
N ILE A 22 -14.14 19.62 -6.14
CA ILE A 22 -14.15 18.20 -6.50
C ILE A 22 -13.99 18.04 -8.01
N ASN A 23 -14.69 18.83 -8.83
CA ASN A 23 -14.63 18.75 -10.29
C ASN A 23 -13.27 19.16 -10.88
N GLU A 24 -12.53 20.04 -10.20
CA GLU A 24 -11.19 20.50 -10.54
C GLU A 24 -10.09 19.65 -9.88
N SER A 25 -10.46 18.73 -8.97
CA SER A 25 -9.49 17.89 -8.26
C SER A 25 -8.69 16.98 -9.21
N PRO A 26 -7.45 16.61 -8.82
CA PRO A 26 -6.68 15.59 -9.53
C PRO A 26 -7.44 14.26 -9.71
N LEU A 27 -8.29 13.91 -8.74
CA LEU A 27 -9.18 12.74 -8.82
C LEU A 27 -10.20 12.87 -9.94
N ALA A 28 -10.91 13.99 -10.02
CA ALA A 28 -11.89 14.21 -11.08
C ALA A 28 -11.22 14.28 -12.44
N ALA A 29 -10.04 14.88 -12.55
CA ALA A 29 -9.23 14.86 -13.79
C ALA A 29 -8.86 13.41 -14.18
N HIS A 30 -8.37 12.60 -13.23
CA HIS A 30 -8.03 11.20 -13.46
C HIS A 30 -9.25 10.36 -13.87
N LEU A 31 -10.37 10.49 -13.15
CA LEU A 31 -11.62 9.78 -13.48
C LEU A 31 -12.19 10.21 -14.83
N LYS A 32 -12.15 11.52 -15.17
CA LYS A 32 -12.52 12.02 -16.50
C LYS A 32 -11.65 11.38 -17.59
N LEU A 33 -10.34 11.26 -17.38
CA LEU A 33 -9.43 10.57 -18.30
C LEU A 33 -9.77 9.08 -18.45
N LEU A 34 -10.01 8.36 -17.36
CA LEU A 34 -10.39 6.94 -17.39
C LEU A 34 -11.72 6.71 -18.11
N ILE A 35 -12.71 7.58 -17.85
CA ILE A 35 -14.04 7.52 -18.47
C ILE A 35 -13.94 7.85 -19.96
N ALA A 36 -13.21 8.90 -20.34
CA ALA A 36 -12.97 9.25 -21.74
C ALA A 36 -12.31 8.11 -22.51
N HIS A 37 -11.28 7.46 -21.95
CA HIS A 37 -10.63 6.30 -22.57
C HIS A 37 -11.54 5.07 -22.66
N ARG A 38 -12.50 4.91 -21.72
CA ARG A 38 -13.50 3.83 -21.78
C ARG A 38 -14.54 4.09 -22.87
N ILE A 39 -15.05 5.32 -22.98
CA ILE A 39 -16.07 5.72 -23.95
C ILE A 39 -15.52 5.69 -25.37
N ASN A 40 -14.26 6.09 -25.56
CA ASN A 40 -13.60 6.10 -26.87
C ASN A 40 -13.20 4.70 -27.37
N GLY A 41 -13.51 3.63 -26.62
CA GLY A 41 -13.25 2.25 -27.00
C GLY A 41 -11.76 1.92 -27.12
N ARG A 42 -11.45 0.65 -27.45
CA ARG A 42 -10.08 0.13 -27.71
C ARG A 42 -9.43 0.75 -28.95
N GLN A 43 -9.54 2.05 -29.19
CA GLN A 43 -8.82 2.69 -30.28
C GLN A 43 -7.31 2.61 -30.00
N GLY A 44 -6.59 1.91 -30.87
CA GLY A 44 -5.13 1.88 -30.89
C GLY A 44 -4.44 0.72 -30.15
N GLY A 45 -5.16 -0.32 -29.70
CA GLY A 45 -4.51 -1.52 -29.14
C GLY A 45 -3.71 -1.30 -27.84
N ARG A 46 -3.97 -0.19 -27.14
CA ARG A 46 -3.29 0.17 -25.90
C ARG A 46 -3.69 -0.73 -24.73
N VAL A 47 -2.72 -1.12 -23.92
CA VAL A 47 -2.92 -1.95 -22.72
C VAL A 47 -3.58 -1.12 -21.64
N TYR A 48 -4.78 -1.52 -21.23
CA TYR A 48 -5.69 -0.76 -20.33
C TYR A 48 -5.99 0.67 -20.80
N GLY A 49 -5.90 0.95 -22.10
CA GLY A 49 -6.20 2.27 -22.69
C GLY A 49 -5.03 3.27 -22.67
N PHE A 50 -4.01 3.03 -21.85
CA PHE A 50 -2.87 3.96 -21.66
C PHE A 50 -1.54 3.37 -22.14
N GLY A 51 -1.27 2.09 -21.88
CA GLY A 51 0.02 1.46 -22.15
C GLY A 51 0.29 1.22 -23.63
N ILE A 52 1.48 1.61 -24.09
CA ILE A 52 1.98 1.38 -25.45
C ILE A 52 2.89 0.16 -25.43
N ASN A 53 2.45 -0.94 -26.05
CA ASN A 53 3.29 -2.11 -26.27
C ASN A 53 4.03 -1.98 -27.60
N ASP A 54 5.24 -1.41 -27.55
CA ASP A 54 6.14 -1.21 -28.68
C ASP A 54 7.09 -2.40 -28.93
N CYS A 55 7.11 -3.42 -28.04
CA CYS A 55 7.86 -4.67 -28.23
C CYS A 55 6.91 -5.84 -28.51
N LYS A 56 6.47 -5.97 -29.76
CA LYS A 56 5.55 -7.05 -30.18
C LYS A 56 6.15 -8.44 -29.92
N GLY A 57 5.29 -9.37 -29.51
CA GLY A 57 5.68 -10.76 -29.21
C GLY A 57 6.19 -10.99 -27.79
N GLU A 58 6.47 -9.95 -27.00
CA GLU A 58 7.09 -10.10 -25.68
C GLU A 58 6.11 -10.25 -24.50
N SER A 59 4.82 -10.45 -24.78
CA SER A 59 3.78 -10.49 -23.75
C SER A 59 3.93 -11.63 -22.74
N TYR A 60 4.74 -12.64 -23.06
CA TYR A 60 5.04 -13.77 -22.17
C TYR A 60 6.14 -13.48 -21.16
N THR A 61 6.93 -12.41 -21.35
CA THR A 61 8.10 -12.11 -20.51
C THR A 61 7.71 -11.65 -19.11
N ALA A 62 8.60 -11.84 -18.13
CA ALA A 62 8.39 -11.38 -16.76
C ALA A 62 8.26 -9.85 -16.69
N ALA A 63 9.10 -9.12 -17.44
CA ALA A 63 9.04 -7.67 -17.54
C ALA A 63 7.67 -7.19 -18.03
N TYR A 64 7.12 -7.80 -19.08
CA TYR A 64 5.79 -7.42 -19.60
C TYR A 64 4.69 -7.72 -18.59
N LYS A 65 4.71 -8.89 -17.94
CA LYS A 65 3.72 -9.24 -16.92
C LYS A 65 3.72 -8.25 -15.76
N ARG A 66 4.90 -7.81 -15.31
CA ARG A 66 5.05 -6.78 -14.26
C ARG A 66 4.52 -5.42 -14.73
N TRP A 67 4.88 -4.99 -15.94
CA TRP A 67 4.39 -3.75 -16.55
C TRP A 67 2.86 -3.73 -16.70
N ALA A 68 2.28 -4.79 -17.25
CA ALA A 68 0.84 -4.92 -17.41
C ALA A 68 0.11 -4.98 -16.06
N SER A 69 0.69 -5.62 -15.04
CA SER A 69 0.14 -5.63 -13.68
C SER A 69 0.11 -4.22 -13.06
N MET A 70 1.19 -3.45 -13.24
CA MET A 70 1.25 -2.03 -12.82
C MET A 70 0.16 -1.19 -13.49
N LEU A 71 0.00 -1.31 -14.81
CA LEU A 71 -1.07 -0.61 -15.54
C LEU A 71 -2.47 -1.08 -15.12
N ASN A 72 -2.66 -2.36 -14.84
CA ASN A 72 -3.93 -2.90 -14.34
C ASN A 72 -4.30 -2.25 -13.00
N ARG A 73 -3.33 -2.07 -12.09
CA ARG A 73 -3.55 -1.40 -10.81
C ARG A 73 -4.05 0.03 -10.99
N CYS A 74 -3.45 0.79 -11.91
CA CYS A 74 -3.73 2.22 -12.09
C CYS A 74 -4.93 2.54 -13.00
N TYR A 75 -5.18 1.74 -14.04
CA TYR A 75 -6.06 2.16 -15.15
C TYR A 75 -7.21 1.20 -15.45
N CYS A 76 -7.18 -0.03 -14.91
CA CYS A 76 -8.29 -0.96 -15.12
C CYS A 76 -9.46 -0.61 -14.20
N LEU A 77 -10.53 -0.04 -14.77
CA LEU A 77 -11.73 0.35 -14.01
C LEU A 77 -12.32 -0.78 -13.15
N ARG A 78 -12.32 -2.02 -13.65
CA ARG A 78 -12.78 -3.18 -12.85
C ARG A 78 -11.89 -3.39 -11.61
N ASN A 79 -10.58 -3.21 -11.77
CA ASN A 79 -9.64 -3.32 -10.68
C ASN A 79 -9.79 -2.17 -9.69
N LEU A 80 -9.94 -0.93 -10.18
CA LEU A 80 -10.15 0.26 -9.34
C LEU A 80 -11.44 0.20 -8.52
N LEU A 81 -12.52 -0.36 -9.07
CA LEU A 81 -13.75 -0.61 -8.32
C LEU A 81 -13.56 -1.64 -7.20
N LYS A 82 -12.71 -2.64 -7.42
CA LYS A 82 -12.40 -3.68 -6.43
C LYS A 82 -11.38 -3.20 -5.39
N TYR A 83 -10.47 -2.32 -5.78
CA TYR A 83 -9.36 -1.83 -4.98
C TYR A 83 -9.26 -0.29 -5.07
N PRO A 84 -10.15 0.44 -4.36
CA PRO A 84 -10.23 1.90 -4.45
C PRO A 84 -8.94 2.63 -4.05
N GLN A 85 -8.05 1.99 -3.29
CA GLN A 85 -6.75 2.58 -2.91
C GLN A 85 -5.87 2.92 -4.11
N TYR A 86 -6.10 2.29 -5.27
CA TYR A 86 -5.35 2.59 -6.50
C TYR A 86 -5.99 3.69 -7.37
N VAL A 87 -7.14 4.26 -6.97
CA VAL A 87 -7.87 5.25 -7.79
C VAL A 87 -7.06 6.55 -8.02
N PHE A 88 -6.16 6.86 -7.10
CA PHE A 88 -5.28 8.03 -7.20
C PHE A 88 -3.88 7.69 -7.73
N LYS A 89 -3.66 6.45 -8.16
CA LYS A 89 -2.37 5.97 -8.63
C LYS A 89 -2.29 6.14 -10.13
N ALA A 90 -1.22 6.75 -10.59
CA ALA A 90 -0.84 6.83 -11.98
C ALA A 90 0.56 6.22 -12.19
N VAL A 91 0.94 6.14 -13.46
CA VAL A 91 2.26 5.67 -13.90
C VAL A 91 2.94 6.85 -14.60
N CYS A 92 4.23 7.08 -14.33
CA CYS A 92 4.96 8.16 -14.99
C CYS A 92 4.93 7.98 -16.52
N PRO A 93 4.92 9.08 -17.31
CA PRO A 93 4.74 9.00 -18.76
C PRO A 93 5.74 8.07 -19.45
N GLN A 94 6.97 8.00 -18.97
CA GLN A 94 8.03 7.16 -19.53
C GLN A 94 7.67 5.68 -19.43
N TRP A 95 7.08 5.25 -18.30
CA TRP A 95 6.68 3.87 -18.05
C TRP A 95 5.34 3.49 -18.68
N LEU A 96 4.64 4.41 -19.35
CA LEU A 96 3.52 4.06 -20.22
C LEU A 96 3.98 3.35 -21.50
N THR A 97 5.25 3.44 -21.86
CA THR A 97 5.84 2.71 -23.00
C THR A 97 6.59 1.49 -22.49
N TYR A 98 6.31 0.31 -23.06
CA TYR A 98 6.83 -0.94 -22.54
C TYR A 98 8.35 -1.05 -22.62
N SER A 99 8.98 -0.66 -23.74
CA SER A 99 10.45 -0.70 -23.89
C SER A 99 11.19 0.09 -22.80
N ASN A 100 10.68 1.27 -22.42
CA ASN A 100 11.24 2.09 -21.34
C ASN A 100 11.15 1.39 -19.98
N PHE A 101 9.99 0.81 -19.66
CA PHE A 101 9.83 0.03 -18.43
C PHE A 101 10.72 -1.21 -18.44
N LYS A 102 10.81 -1.91 -19.58
CA LYS A 102 11.67 -3.10 -19.76
C LYS A 102 13.14 -2.76 -19.54
N ALA A 103 13.63 -1.64 -20.06
CA ALA A 103 15.00 -1.17 -19.83
C ALA A 103 15.27 -0.95 -18.34
N HIS A 104 14.34 -0.30 -17.63
CA HIS A 104 14.42 -0.17 -16.18
C HIS A 104 14.41 -1.53 -15.46
N TYR A 105 13.48 -2.42 -15.81
CA TYR A 105 13.36 -3.76 -15.23
C TYR A 105 14.67 -4.56 -15.38
N LEU A 106 15.26 -4.58 -16.58
CA LEU A 106 16.51 -5.29 -16.85
C LEU A 106 17.68 -4.68 -16.09
N SER A 107 17.80 -3.34 -16.07
CA SER A 107 18.84 -2.65 -15.30
C SER A 107 18.75 -2.98 -13.80
N THR A 108 17.55 -2.93 -13.24
CA THR A 108 17.30 -3.27 -11.83
C THR A 108 17.54 -4.76 -11.55
N SER A 109 17.14 -5.65 -12.46
CA SER A 109 17.42 -7.08 -12.39
C SER A 109 18.92 -7.37 -12.33
N SER A 110 19.73 -6.70 -13.16
CA SER A 110 21.18 -6.87 -13.13
C SER A 110 21.82 -6.37 -11.84
N LYS A 111 21.31 -5.29 -11.25
CA LYS A 111 21.78 -4.78 -9.94
C LYS A 111 21.42 -5.74 -8.81
N LEU A 112 20.21 -6.29 -8.81
CA LEU A 112 19.76 -7.27 -7.82
C LEU A 112 20.54 -8.58 -7.92
N ALA A 113 20.83 -9.05 -9.13
CA ALA A 113 21.59 -10.27 -9.36
C ALA A 113 23.03 -10.20 -8.80
N GLN A 114 23.66 -9.01 -8.78
CA GLN A 114 24.96 -8.81 -8.12
C GLN A 114 24.90 -9.07 -6.61
N GLY A 115 23.72 -8.87 -5.99
CA GLY A 115 23.44 -9.21 -4.59
C GLY A 115 22.88 -10.62 -4.40
N GLY A 116 22.87 -11.47 -5.43
CA GLY A 116 22.32 -12.82 -5.39
C GLY A 116 20.79 -12.89 -5.33
N ILE A 117 20.09 -11.84 -5.80
CA ILE A 117 18.63 -11.73 -5.74
C ILE A 117 18.03 -11.83 -7.14
N ASP A 118 17.08 -12.75 -7.32
CA ASP A 118 16.26 -12.80 -8.52
C ASP A 118 15.07 -11.83 -8.39
N ILE A 119 14.96 -10.92 -9.36
CA ILE A 119 13.83 -9.97 -9.44
C ILE A 119 12.49 -10.69 -9.64
N ALA A 120 12.48 -11.93 -10.13
CA ALA A 120 11.28 -12.74 -10.28
C ALA A 120 10.56 -12.97 -8.94
N ASP A 121 11.33 -13.08 -7.84
CA ASP A 121 10.85 -13.31 -6.48
C ASP A 121 10.36 -12.04 -5.77
N LEU A 122 10.44 -10.89 -6.45
CA LEU A 122 10.13 -9.58 -5.88
C LEU A 122 8.85 -8.98 -6.48
N GLU A 123 8.17 -8.16 -5.70
CA GLU A 123 7.03 -7.35 -6.15
C GLU A 123 7.43 -5.89 -6.34
N LEU A 124 6.90 -5.28 -7.40
CA LEU A 124 7.01 -3.83 -7.64
C LEU A 124 5.95 -3.10 -6.83
N ASP A 125 6.38 -2.29 -5.88
CA ASP A 125 5.52 -1.45 -5.07
C ASP A 125 5.91 0.03 -5.14
N SER A 126 4.93 0.93 -5.02
CA SER A 126 5.09 2.38 -5.09
C SER A 126 4.81 3.10 -3.76
N ASP A 127 4.29 2.36 -2.77
CA ASP A 127 3.82 2.90 -1.50
C ASP A 127 4.88 2.76 -0.41
N ALA A 128 5.76 1.78 -0.52
CA ALA A 128 6.76 1.50 0.49
C ALA A 128 7.79 2.63 0.73
N LEU A 129 7.91 3.57 -0.22
CA LEU A 129 8.78 4.75 -0.10
C LEU A 129 7.99 6.05 0.13
N ALA A 130 6.68 5.96 0.33
CA ALA A 130 5.84 7.15 0.50
C ALA A 130 6.16 7.80 1.86
N ASP A 131 6.72 9.00 1.81
CA ASP A 131 7.10 9.83 2.96
C ASP A 131 6.05 10.92 3.26
N GLY A 132 4.91 10.88 2.57
CA GLY A 132 3.85 11.89 2.65
C GLY A 132 4.12 13.16 1.85
N GLN A 133 5.32 13.31 1.25
CA GLN A 133 5.71 14.46 0.43
C GLN A 133 5.77 14.11 -1.07
N HIS A 134 6.08 12.86 -1.41
CA HIS A 134 6.14 12.40 -2.80
C HIS A 134 4.84 11.79 -3.31
N ASP A 135 4.59 12.00 -4.60
CA ASP A 135 3.41 11.48 -5.31
C ASP A 135 3.41 9.94 -5.31
N PHE A 136 2.26 9.34 -5.02
CA PHE A 136 2.11 7.90 -4.85
C PHE A 136 2.24 7.11 -6.17
N ASN A 137 2.60 7.75 -7.28
CA ASN A 137 2.61 7.17 -8.61
C ASN A 137 3.70 6.12 -8.79
N TYR A 138 3.55 5.23 -9.77
CA TYR A 138 4.62 4.34 -10.20
C TYR A 138 5.63 5.11 -11.06
N SER A 139 6.87 5.15 -10.60
CA SER A 139 8.01 5.79 -11.26
C SER A 139 9.33 5.14 -10.79
N PRO A 140 10.45 5.30 -11.51
CA PRO A 140 11.76 4.86 -11.02
C PRO A 140 12.09 5.38 -9.61
N GLU A 141 11.69 6.60 -9.30
CA GLU A 141 12.00 7.31 -8.06
C GLU A 141 11.21 6.71 -6.89
N THR A 142 9.91 6.49 -7.08
CA THR A 142 8.99 6.06 -6.02
C THR A 142 8.78 4.56 -5.94
N SER A 143 9.11 3.80 -7.00
CA SER A 143 8.81 2.37 -7.07
C SER A 143 10.00 1.47 -6.75
N VAL A 144 9.77 0.44 -5.95
CA VAL A 144 10.80 -0.45 -5.41
C VAL A 144 10.39 -1.91 -5.60
N TYR A 145 11.35 -2.74 -6.00
CA TYR A 145 11.20 -4.19 -5.99
C TYR A 145 11.55 -4.73 -4.60
N MET A 146 10.66 -5.51 -3.99
CA MET A 146 10.90 -6.07 -2.66
C MET A 146 10.17 -7.41 -2.44
N PRO A 147 10.55 -8.19 -1.41
CA PRO A 147 9.89 -9.46 -1.14
C PRO A 147 8.41 -9.27 -0.82
N GLN A 148 7.55 -10.11 -1.40
CA GLN A 148 6.09 -10.07 -1.22
C GLN A 148 5.68 -10.10 0.25
N VAL A 149 6.37 -10.90 1.07
CA VAL A 149 6.11 -10.99 2.51
C VAL A 149 6.24 -9.63 3.18
N ILE A 150 7.32 -8.90 2.89
CA ILE A 150 7.56 -7.58 3.48
C ILE A 150 6.50 -6.60 2.98
N ASN A 151 6.28 -6.55 1.66
CA ASN A 151 5.26 -5.70 1.06
C ASN A 151 3.89 -5.89 1.72
N THR A 152 3.49 -7.14 1.93
CA THR A 152 2.22 -7.50 2.60
C THR A 152 2.19 -7.03 4.06
N GLN A 153 3.28 -7.21 4.81
CA GLN A 153 3.34 -6.75 6.19
C GLN A 153 3.26 -5.22 6.27
N LEU A 154 3.95 -4.49 5.39
CA LEU A 154 3.91 -3.03 5.32
C LEU A 154 2.51 -2.52 4.98
N ALA A 155 1.86 -3.11 3.97
CA ALA A 155 0.49 -2.76 3.60
C ALA A 155 -0.52 -3.02 4.74
N SER A 156 -0.25 -3.98 5.63
CA SER A 156 -1.13 -4.25 6.77
C SER A 156 -1.06 -3.20 7.88
N LEU A 157 -0.02 -2.35 7.89
CA LEU A 157 0.13 -1.26 8.86
C LEU A 157 -0.77 -0.07 8.54
N THR A 158 -1.13 0.10 7.26
CA THR A 158 -1.90 1.25 6.76
C THR A 158 -3.40 0.96 6.69
N VAL A 159 -3.87 -0.16 7.25
CA VAL A 159 -5.27 -0.58 7.21
C VAL A 159 -6.14 0.42 7.96
N ARG A 160 -6.93 1.19 7.19
CA ARG A 160 -7.97 2.06 7.74
C ARG A 160 -9.20 1.24 8.10
N SER A 161 -9.90 1.69 9.13
CA SER A 161 -11.19 1.11 9.51
C SER A 161 -12.22 1.24 8.40
N ALA A 162 -12.99 0.17 8.21
CA ALA A 162 -14.28 0.24 7.56
C ALA A 162 -15.35 0.55 8.61
N ASN A 163 -16.22 1.53 8.32
CA ASN A 163 -17.41 1.86 9.10
C ASN A 163 -17.19 2.73 10.36
N GLY A 164 -16.19 3.61 10.35
CA GLY A 164 -16.02 4.65 11.38
C GLY A 164 -15.49 4.17 12.73
N LEU A 165 -15.12 2.89 12.85
CA LEU A 165 -14.44 2.35 14.03
C LEU A 165 -12.92 2.66 14.01
N PRO A 166 -12.16 2.39 15.07
CA PRO A 166 -10.70 2.41 14.98
C PRO A 166 -10.15 1.26 14.13
N ALA A 167 -8.93 1.40 13.61
CA ALA A 167 -8.25 0.32 12.86
C ALA A 167 -8.15 -0.96 13.70
N GLY A 168 -8.31 -2.12 13.06
CA GLY A 168 -8.27 -3.42 13.74
C GLY A 168 -9.49 -3.77 14.60
N VAL A 169 -10.46 -2.86 14.71
CA VAL A 169 -11.68 -3.04 15.50
C VAL A 169 -12.87 -3.36 14.59
N SER A 170 -13.67 -4.36 14.99
CA SER A 170 -14.91 -4.73 14.32
C SER A 170 -16.05 -4.89 15.32
N ARG A 171 -17.27 -4.50 14.97
CA ARG A 171 -18.45 -4.74 15.82
C ARG A 171 -18.98 -6.15 15.61
N LYS A 172 -19.21 -6.90 16.70
CA LYS A 172 -19.79 -8.26 16.67
C LYS A 172 -20.71 -8.47 17.87
N ARG A 173 -21.98 -8.81 17.60
CA ARG A 173 -23.01 -9.12 18.64
C ARG A 173 -23.10 -8.05 19.74
N GLY A 174 -23.14 -6.77 19.34
CA GLY A 174 -23.24 -5.64 20.28
C GLY A 174 -21.96 -5.29 21.04
N LYS A 175 -20.84 -6.00 20.80
CA LYS A 175 -19.53 -5.73 21.38
C LYS A 175 -18.49 -5.36 20.33
N TYR A 176 -17.33 -4.89 20.78
CA TYR A 176 -16.21 -4.54 19.92
C TYR A 176 -15.13 -5.59 19.99
N ARG A 177 -14.71 -6.10 18.85
CA ARG A 177 -13.72 -7.16 18.73
C ARG A 177 -12.47 -6.60 18.10
N ALA A 178 -11.34 -6.81 18.77
CA ALA A 178 -10.01 -6.49 18.27
C ALA A 178 -9.39 -7.75 17.64
N GLN A 179 -8.81 -7.60 16.44
CA GLN A 179 -8.07 -8.66 15.75
C GLN A 179 -6.89 -8.08 14.97
N ILE A 180 -5.85 -8.87 14.81
CA ILE A 180 -4.68 -8.52 14.01
C ILE A 180 -4.24 -9.70 13.15
N ASN A 181 -3.74 -9.43 11.95
CA ASN A 181 -3.03 -10.43 11.17
C ASN A 181 -1.58 -10.52 11.66
N GLN A 182 -1.24 -11.64 12.28
CA GLN A 182 0.11 -11.95 12.74
C GLN A 182 0.78 -12.88 11.72
N TYR A 183 2.00 -12.53 11.33
CA TYR A 183 2.83 -13.34 10.45
C TYR A 183 3.81 -14.17 11.30
N ASN A 184 3.95 -15.44 10.96
CA ASN A 184 4.94 -16.34 11.51
C ASN A 184 6.10 -16.47 10.53
N TRP A 185 7.30 -16.06 10.97
CA TRP A 185 8.51 -16.06 10.14
C TRP A 185 9.12 -17.45 9.98
N GLU A 186 8.82 -18.40 10.86
CA GLU A 186 9.38 -19.77 10.81
C GLU A 186 8.72 -20.62 9.70
N ASP A 187 7.40 -20.53 9.57
CA ASP A 187 6.61 -21.33 8.60
C ASP A 187 6.08 -20.50 7.42
N SER A 188 6.36 -19.20 7.41
CA SER A 188 5.90 -18.24 6.40
C SER A 188 4.38 -18.15 6.25
N THR A 189 3.63 -18.30 7.35
CA THR A 189 2.17 -18.21 7.36
C THR A 189 1.64 -16.96 8.05
N SER A 190 0.43 -16.54 7.66
CA SER A 190 -0.30 -15.43 8.29
C SER A 190 -1.56 -15.96 8.94
N LYS A 191 -1.81 -15.58 10.21
CA LYS A 191 -3.02 -15.95 10.95
C LYS A 191 -3.72 -14.72 11.52
N MET A 192 -5.04 -14.72 11.44
CA MET A 192 -5.87 -13.73 12.14
C MET A 192 -5.97 -14.11 13.61
N VAL A 193 -5.37 -13.30 14.49
CA VAL A 193 -5.36 -13.50 15.94
C VAL A 193 -6.47 -12.65 16.57
N HIS A 194 -7.26 -13.27 17.45
CA HIS A 194 -8.26 -12.59 18.24
C HIS A 194 -7.62 -12.04 19.52
N LEU A 195 -7.64 -10.72 19.68
CA LEU A 195 -7.01 -10.03 20.81
C LEU A 195 -7.95 -9.84 21.99
N GLY A 196 -9.26 -10.00 21.75
CA GLY A 196 -10.29 -9.89 22.78
C GLY A 196 -11.58 -9.28 22.26
N THR A 197 -12.58 -9.29 23.13
CA THR A 197 -13.88 -8.66 22.91
C THR A 197 -14.17 -7.73 24.08
N PHE A 198 -14.49 -6.48 23.76
CA PHE A 198 -14.56 -5.34 24.67
C PHE A 198 -15.91 -4.66 24.58
N ASN A 199 -16.23 -3.83 25.57
CA ASN A 199 -17.52 -3.14 25.62
C ASN A 199 -17.50 -1.83 24.83
N THR A 200 -16.32 -1.21 24.67
CA THR A 200 -16.14 0.03 23.91
C THR A 200 -15.15 -0.14 22.74
N PRO A 201 -15.27 0.68 21.68
CA PRO A 201 -14.30 0.65 20.59
C PRO A 201 -12.90 1.11 21.02
N GLU A 202 -12.79 1.97 22.02
CA GLU A 202 -11.53 2.47 22.57
C GLU A 202 -10.73 1.37 23.26
N GLU A 203 -11.38 0.57 24.11
CA GLU A 203 -10.76 -0.60 24.77
C GLU A 203 -10.25 -1.62 23.73
N ALA A 204 -11.07 -1.88 22.71
CA ALA A 204 -10.67 -2.76 21.61
C ALA A 204 -9.48 -2.20 20.83
N HIS A 205 -9.45 -0.90 20.61
CA HIS A 205 -8.35 -0.25 19.89
C HIS A 205 -7.06 -0.22 20.72
N ALA A 206 -7.14 -0.06 22.04
CA ALA A 206 -5.98 -0.14 22.92
C ALA A 206 -5.31 -1.54 22.82
N ALA A 207 -6.11 -2.61 22.89
CA ALA A 207 -5.61 -3.98 22.72
C ALA A 207 -4.99 -4.21 21.32
N TYR A 208 -5.61 -3.67 20.27
CA TYR A 208 -5.04 -3.72 18.91
C TYR A 208 -3.72 -2.96 18.80
N SER A 209 -3.62 -1.78 19.42
CA SER A 209 -2.43 -0.92 19.36
C SER A 209 -1.22 -1.60 20.00
N VAL A 210 -1.40 -2.25 21.16
CA VAL A 210 -0.34 -3.06 21.79
C VAL A 210 0.13 -4.19 20.86
N ALA A 211 -0.80 -4.90 20.23
CA ALA A 211 -0.45 -5.97 19.28
C ALA A 211 0.24 -5.43 18.01
N MET A 212 -0.13 -4.24 17.55
CA MET A 212 0.51 -3.57 16.41
C MET A 212 1.96 -3.21 16.71
N VAL A 213 2.24 -2.71 17.92
CA VAL A 213 3.61 -2.42 18.36
C VAL A 213 4.47 -3.68 18.34
N ASN A 214 3.96 -4.80 18.88
CA ASN A 214 4.67 -6.08 18.82
C ASN A 214 4.90 -6.55 17.38
N LYS A 215 3.91 -6.38 16.50
CA LYS A 215 4.06 -6.70 15.08
C LYS A 215 5.17 -5.87 14.41
N LEU A 216 5.23 -4.57 14.69
CA LEU A 216 6.28 -3.68 14.19
C LEU A 216 7.66 -4.10 14.71
N TYR A 217 7.75 -4.50 15.97
CA TYR A 217 8.98 -5.01 16.56
C TYR A 217 9.46 -6.30 15.88
N GLU A 218 8.57 -7.28 15.69
CA GLU A 218 8.92 -8.52 14.98
C GLU A 218 9.29 -8.27 13.51
N LEU A 219 8.58 -7.35 12.86
CA LEU A 219 8.92 -6.94 11.51
C LEU A 219 10.32 -6.32 11.47
N ARG A 220 10.64 -5.39 12.37
CA ARG A 220 11.97 -4.75 12.46
C ARG A 220 13.10 -5.75 12.65
N LYS A 221 12.90 -6.86 13.38
CA LYS A 221 13.93 -7.91 13.51
C LYS A 221 14.33 -8.56 12.18
N GLN A 222 13.42 -8.58 11.20
CA GLN A 222 13.69 -9.12 9.87
C GLN A 222 14.48 -8.15 8.99
N PHE A 223 14.56 -6.89 9.41
CA PHE A 223 15.23 -5.82 8.70
C PHE A 223 16.67 -5.77 9.26
N THR A 224 17.49 -6.72 8.82
CA THR A 224 18.94 -6.74 9.10
C THR A 224 19.71 -6.32 7.86
N ALA A 225 20.99 -5.97 8.00
CA ALA A 225 21.87 -5.65 6.87
C ALA A 225 21.99 -6.83 5.88
N ASP A 226 21.77 -8.06 6.34
CA ASP A 226 21.82 -9.27 5.52
C ASP A 226 20.45 -9.67 4.93
N SER A 227 19.38 -9.00 5.36
CA SER A 227 18.01 -9.30 4.90
C SER A 227 17.85 -9.05 3.41
N MET A 228 17.01 -9.87 2.77
CA MET A 228 16.66 -9.72 1.35
C MET A 228 16.08 -8.32 1.07
N TYR A 229 15.29 -7.79 1.99
CA TYR A 229 14.72 -6.44 1.90
C TYR A 229 15.79 -5.34 1.87
N TYR A 230 16.73 -5.36 2.82
CA TYR A 230 17.81 -4.38 2.87
C TYR A 230 18.67 -4.44 1.60
N LYS A 231 19.03 -5.65 1.16
CA LYS A 231 19.77 -5.86 -0.09
C LYS A 231 19.00 -5.34 -1.31
N CYS A 232 17.68 -5.53 -1.37
CA CYS A 232 16.84 -4.96 -2.42
C CYS A 232 16.91 -3.43 -2.44
N LEU A 233 16.80 -2.78 -1.27
CA LEU A 233 16.88 -1.33 -1.18
C LEU A 233 18.26 -0.80 -1.58
N VAL A 234 19.34 -1.43 -1.10
CA VAL A 234 20.71 -1.03 -1.45
C VAL A 234 20.97 -1.18 -2.94
N ALA A 235 20.61 -2.31 -3.55
CA ALA A 235 20.79 -2.56 -4.99
C ALA A 235 20.04 -1.54 -5.86
N GLN A 236 18.94 -0.98 -5.36
CA GLN A 236 18.13 0.01 -6.06
C GLN A 236 18.50 1.46 -5.71
N GLY A 237 19.52 1.70 -4.86
CA GLY A 237 19.92 3.04 -4.42
C GLY A 237 18.95 3.70 -3.43
N LYS A 238 18.10 2.89 -2.77
CA LYS A 238 16.99 3.32 -1.90
C LYS A 238 17.24 3.03 -0.43
N ARG A 239 18.52 3.00 -0.04
CA ARG A 239 18.95 2.71 1.34
C ARG A 239 18.37 3.70 2.34
N GLN A 240 18.23 4.98 1.99
CA GLN A 240 17.74 5.99 2.93
C GLN A 240 16.32 5.70 3.42
N ALA A 241 15.45 5.23 2.53
CA ALA A 241 14.07 4.86 2.87
C ALA A 241 13.97 3.76 3.95
N TYR A 242 14.98 2.88 4.06
CA TYR A 242 15.06 1.91 5.16
C TYR A 242 15.15 2.61 6.53
N PHE A 243 15.99 3.65 6.60
CA PHE A 243 16.22 4.40 7.83
C PHE A 243 15.04 5.31 8.12
N ASP A 244 14.47 5.95 7.10
CA ASP A 244 13.33 6.85 7.26
C ASP A 244 12.09 6.09 7.74
N MET A 245 11.89 4.85 7.29
CA MET A 245 10.77 4.01 7.72
C MET A 245 10.83 3.61 9.21
N PHE A 246 12.02 3.62 9.80
CA PHE A 246 12.25 3.23 11.18
C PHE A 246 13.34 4.13 11.80
N PRO A 247 13.00 5.40 12.10
CA PRO A 247 13.97 6.50 12.28
C PRO A 247 14.88 6.42 13.52
N CYS A 248 14.92 5.30 14.24
CA CYS A 248 15.50 5.27 15.58
C CYS A 248 16.27 3.97 15.91
N ASN A 249 17.33 4.15 16.71
CA ASN A 249 18.07 3.05 17.33
C ASN A 249 17.14 2.32 18.32
N HIS A 250 17.41 1.04 18.59
CA HIS A 250 16.59 0.16 19.44
C HIS A 250 16.17 0.78 20.80
N LEU A 251 16.94 1.71 21.36
CA LEU A 251 16.67 2.36 22.65
C LEU A 251 15.58 3.44 22.58
N GLU A 252 15.37 4.09 21.44
CA GLU A 252 14.38 5.17 21.28
C GLU A 252 12.98 4.61 21.02
N LEU A 253 12.84 3.55 20.20
CA LEU A 253 11.57 2.82 20.07
C LEU A 253 11.17 2.18 21.41
N LYS A 254 12.17 1.68 22.16
CA LYS A 254 11.98 1.18 23.52
C LYS A 254 11.68 2.31 24.51
N ALA A 255 12.24 3.51 24.38
CA ALA A 255 11.93 4.65 25.26
C ALA A 255 10.54 5.26 24.97
N VAL A 256 10.12 5.31 23.69
CA VAL A 256 8.74 5.66 23.31
C VAL A 256 7.75 4.65 23.91
N TYR A 257 8.12 3.37 23.94
CA TYR A 257 7.33 2.27 24.50
C TYR A 257 7.34 2.20 26.03
N ASP A 258 8.50 2.38 26.66
CA ASP A 258 8.71 2.33 28.12
C ASP A 258 8.28 3.64 28.81
N SER A 259 8.12 4.73 28.05
CA SER A 259 7.50 5.94 28.59
C SER A 259 6.02 5.67 28.87
N GLN A 260 5.67 5.56 30.15
CA GLN A 260 4.28 5.60 30.66
C GLN A 260 3.47 6.74 30.01
N VAL A 261 4.15 7.81 29.60
CA VAL A 261 3.63 8.98 28.89
C VAL A 261 2.85 8.66 27.61
N PHE A 262 3.21 7.65 26.80
CA PHE A 262 2.44 7.34 25.59
C PHE A 262 1.06 6.76 25.93
N MET A 263 1.01 5.80 26.86
CA MET A 263 -0.26 5.21 27.32
C MET A 263 -1.07 6.22 28.14
N GLU A 264 -0.43 7.03 28.98
CA GLU A 264 -1.09 8.08 29.78
C GLU A 264 -1.63 9.21 28.90
N ASN A 265 -0.90 9.70 27.90
CA ASN A 265 -1.40 10.71 26.96
C ASN A 265 -2.50 10.15 26.07
N PHE A 266 -2.41 8.88 25.66
CA PHE A 266 -3.47 8.20 24.91
C PHE A 266 -4.75 8.09 25.76
N TYR A 267 -4.67 7.67 27.02
CA TYR A 267 -5.84 7.61 27.91
C TYR A 267 -6.36 9.00 28.33
N GLN A 268 -5.49 10.00 28.52
CA GLN A 268 -5.91 11.38 28.79
C GLN A 268 -6.62 12.02 27.57
N SER A 269 -6.20 11.69 26.34
CA SER A 269 -6.86 12.15 25.11
C SER A 269 -8.23 11.51 24.85
N LEU A 270 -8.55 10.41 25.54
CA LEU A 270 -9.86 9.74 25.51
C LEU A 270 -10.79 10.19 26.65
N ALA A 271 -10.26 10.92 27.64
CA ALA A 271 -10.99 11.41 28.81
C ALA A 271 -11.33 12.92 28.74
N ALA A 272 -10.95 13.60 27.65
CA ALA A 272 -11.29 15.00 27.33
C ALA A 272 -12.25 15.05 26.14
#